data_AF-A0A1C6KVE5-F1
#
_entry.id   AF-A0A1C6KVE5-F1
#
_cell.length_a   1.000
_cell.length_b   1.000
_cell.length_c   1.000
_cell.angle_alpha   90.00
_cell.angle_beta   90.00
_cell.angle_gamma   90.00
#
_symmetry.space_group_name_H-M   'P 1'
#
loop_
_entity.id
_entity.type
_entity.pdbx_description
1 polymer ?
#
loop_
_entity_poly.entity_id
_entity_poly.type
_entity_poly.pdbx_seq_one_letter_code
_entity_poly.pdbx_strand_id
1 'polypeptide(L)'
;MNIQSIGASSLLNNTGMQSLEKNIDEKKSFSEVISNAIKNVNEKQISADNSIESLIKGDDITMHEVMLSMQESQLSMQLLIEVRNKMVEAYQEINKIQL
;
A
#
# COMPACT_ATOMS: atom_id res chain seq x y z
N MET A 1 3.55 -30.07 58.87
CA MET A 1 2.42 -30.19 57.94
C MET A 1 1.67 -28.87 57.92
N ASN A 2 2.10 -27.93 57.07
CA ASN A 2 1.43 -26.65 56.87
C ASN A 2 0.74 -26.71 55.52
N ILE A 3 -0.58 -26.94 55.53
CA ILE A 3 -1.42 -26.94 54.33
C ILE A 3 -1.69 -25.49 53.92
N GLN A 4 -0.79 -24.93 53.12
CA GLN A 4 -1.11 -23.72 52.37
C GLN A 4 -2.07 -24.09 51.24
N SER A 5 -3.31 -23.64 51.43
CA SER A 5 -4.40 -23.65 50.48
C SER A 5 -3.93 -23.27 49.09
N ILE A 6 -3.96 -24.26 48.21
CA ILE A 6 -3.87 -24.13 46.75
C ILE A 6 -5.17 -23.45 46.27
N GLY A 7 -5.05 -22.49 45.35
CA GLY A 7 -6.08 -22.31 44.33
C GLY A 7 -6.92 -21.03 44.35
N ALA A 8 -6.37 -19.85 44.67
CA ALA A 8 -7.09 -18.59 44.41
C ALA A 8 -6.24 -17.46 43.81
N SER A 9 -4.91 -17.50 43.88
CA SER A 9 -4.05 -16.43 43.36
C SER A 9 -3.45 -16.68 41.96
N SER A 10 -3.52 -17.92 41.43
CA SER A 10 -3.05 -18.21 40.04
C SER A 10 -4.16 -18.27 38.99
N LEU A 11 -5.42 -18.02 39.37
CA LEU A 11 -6.58 -18.11 38.47
C LEU A 11 -7.15 -16.75 38.04
N LEU A 12 -6.53 -15.63 38.45
CA LEU A 12 -6.92 -14.29 38.04
C LEU A 12 -6.06 -13.72 36.89
N ASN A 13 -5.11 -14.51 36.35
CA ASN A 13 -4.25 -14.09 35.24
C ASN A 13 -4.64 -14.69 33.88
N ASN A 14 -5.84 -15.27 33.75
CA ASN A 14 -6.27 -15.94 32.51
C ASN A 14 -7.72 -15.65 32.11
N THR A 15 -8.17 -14.40 32.29
CA THR A 15 -9.40 -13.94 31.65
C THR A 15 -9.11 -12.70 30.83
N GLY A 16 -8.38 -12.91 29.72
CA GLY A 16 -8.84 -12.57 28.38
C GLY A 16 -9.37 -11.16 28.09
N MET A 17 -9.08 -10.16 28.90
CA MET A 17 -9.21 -8.75 28.51
C MET A 17 -7.81 -8.23 28.16
N GLN A 18 -7.23 -8.89 27.15
CA GLN A 18 -6.19 -8.28 26.35
C GLN A 18 -6.85 -7.07 25.72
N SER A 19 -6.52 -5.90 26.26
CA SER A 19 -6.74 -4.63 25.61
C SER A 19 -6.45 -4.83 24.13
N LEU A 20 -7.50 -4.74 23.30
CA LEU A 20 -7.33 -4.37 21.92
C LEU A 20 -6.85 -2.91 21.95
N GLU A 21 -5.63 -2.69 22.42
CA GLU A 21 -4.71 -1.77 21.76
C GLU A 21 -4.50 -2.36 20.37
N LYS A 22 -5.56 -2.26 19.56
CA LYS A 22 -5.39 -1.99 18.15
C LYS A 22 -4.66 -0.66 18.18
N ASN A 23 -3.34 -0.74 18.23
CA ASN A 23 -2.47 0.29 17.76
C ASN A 23 -3.12 0.77 16.46
N ILE A 24 -3.75 1.94 16.53
CA ILE A 24 -4.10 2.71 15.36
C ILE A 24 -2.75 3.28 14.93
N ASP A 25 -1.84 2.37 14.59
CA ASP A 25 -0.48 2.68 14.21
C ASP A 25 -0.59 3.28 12.82
N GLU A 26 -0.17 4.53 12.81
CA GLU A 26 0.18 5.33 11.66
C GLU A 26 -1.00 5.66 10.74
N LYS A 27 -1.56 6.86 10.95
CA LYS A 27 -1.98 7.68 9.82
C LYS A 27 -0.79 7.75 8.85
N LYS A 28 -0.71 6.82 7.90
CA LYS A 28 0.27 6.87 6.82
C LYS A 28 0.25 8.28 6.26
N SER A 29 1.42 8.91 6.26
CA SER A 29 1.50 10.29 5.81
C SER A 29 1.02 10.34 4.35
N PHE A 30 0.35 11.42 3.97
CA PHE A 30 -0.09 11.58 2.58
C PHE A 30 1.08 11.45 1.59
N SER A 31 2.26 11.94 1.98
CA SER A 31 3.51 11.76 1.23
C SER A 31 3.88 10.29 1.02
N GLU A 32 3.66 9.44 2.02
CA GLU A 32 3.95 8.01 1.93
C GLU A 32 2.96 7.29 1.02
N VAL A 33 1.67 7.65 1.06
CA VAL A 33 0.67 7.12 0.13
C VAL A 33 1.05 7.43 -1.32
N ILE A 34 1.46 8.67 -1.59
CA ILE A 34 1.86 9.11 -2.93
C ILE A 34 3.17 8.44 -3.37
N SER A 35 4.15 8.34 -2.47
CA SER A 35 5.41 7.64 -2.73
C SER A 35 5.16 6.17 -3.08
N ASN A 36 4.28 5.50 -2.33
CA ASN A 36 3.88 4.13 -2.60
C ASN A 36 3.13 3.99 -3.93
N ALA A 37 2.25 4.95 -4.27
CA ALA A 37 1.57 4.97 -5.55
C ALA A 37 2.55 5.10 -6.73
N ILE A 38 3.54 6.01 -6.63
CA ILE A 38 4.60 6.16 -7.65
C ILE A 38 5.39 4.86 -7.82
N LYS A 39 5.77 4.22 -6.71
CA LYS A 39 6.46 2.92 -6.75
C LYS A 39 5.61 1.86 -7.44
N ASN A 40 4.32 1.81 -7.13
CA ASN A 40 3.39 0.85 -7.75
C ASN A 40 3.26 1.07 -9.26
N VAL A 41 3.17 2.32 -9.72
CA VAL A 41 3.16 2.63 -11.17
C VAL A 41 4.46 2.19 -11.82
N ASN A 42 5.61 2.45 -11.19
CA ASN A 42 6.90 2.00 -11.71
C ASN A 42 7.01 0.46 -11.78
N GLU A 43 6.51 -0.25 -10.77
CA GLU A 43 6.45 -1.71 -10.78
C GLU A 43 5.56 -2.25 -11.90
N LYS A 44 4.39 -1.62 -12.14
CA LYS A 44 3.52 -1.96 -13.26
C LYS A 44 4.18 -1.70 -14.61
N GLN A 45 4.94 -0.61 -14.75
CA GLN A 45 5.72 -0.31 -15.96
C GLN A 45 6.75 -1.40 -16.24
N ILE A 46 7.57 -1.74 -15.24
CA ILE A 46 8.59 -2.79 -15.35
C ILE A 46 7.94 -4.15 -15.65
N SER A 47 6.82 -4.46 -15.01
CA SER A 47 6.09 -5.71 -15.25
C SER A 47 5.58 -5.80 -16.70
N ALA A 48 5.06 -4.71 -17.25
CA ALA A 48 4.65 -4.65 -18.65
C ALA A 48 5.84 -4.85 -19.61
N ASP A 49 6.97 -4.19 -19.35
CA ASP A 49 8.18 -4.34 -20.16
C ASP A 49 8.72 -5.78 -20.12
N ASN A 50 8.75 -6.40 -18.94
CA ASN A 50 9.14 -7.81 -18.78
C ASN A 50 8.19 -8.75 -19.51
N SER A 51 6.88 -8.46 -19.46
CA SER A 51 5.86 -9.27 -20.14
C SER A 51 6.04 -9.22 -21.67
N ILE A 52 6.38 -8.04 -22.21
CA ILE A 52 6.73 -7.87 -23.63
C ILE A 52 7.99 -8.68 -23.97
N GLU A 53 9.02 -8.60 -23.13
CA GLU A 53 10.27 -9.32 -23.35
C GLU A 53 10.08 -10.85 -23.35
N SER A 54 9.33 -11.38 -22.38
CA SER A 54 8.99 -12.80 -22.30
C SER A 54 8.17 -13.28 -23.49
N LEU A 55 7.24 -12.46 -23.99
CA LEU A 55 6.47 -12.79 -25.19
C LEU A 55 7.37 -12.87 -26.43
N ILE A 56 8.32 -11.94 -26.59
CA ILE A 56 9.28 -11.95 -27.71
C ILE A 56 10.22 -13.15 -27.62
N LYS A 57 10.59 -13.57 -26.41
CA LYS A 57 11.41 -14.77 -26.16
C LYS A 57 10.66 -16.08 -26.44
N GLY A 58 9.33 -16.03 -26.55
CA GLY A 58 8.49 -17.21 -26.73
C GLY A 58 8.24 -17.99 -25.43
N ASP A 59 8.34 -17.33 -24.28
CA ASP A 59 7.94 -17.90 -22.99
C ASP A 59 6.41 -18.15 -22.98
N ASP A 60 5.93 -18.91 -21.98
CA ASP A 60 4.52 -19.28 -21.79
C ASP A 60 3.67 -18.10 -21.28
N ILE A 61 3.73 -16.96 -21.98
CA ILE A 61 2.90 -15.78 -21.76
C ILE A 61 2.10 -15.48 -23.03
N THR A 62 0.82 -15.22 -22.86
CA THR A 62 -0.05 -14.93 -24.00
C THR A 62 0.02 -13.46 -24.38
N MET A 63 -0.14 -13.16 -25.67
CA MET A 63 -0.25 -11.77 -26.16
C MET A 63 -1.35 -10.98 -25.42
N HIS A 64 -2.44 -11.65 -25.01
CA HIS A 64 -3.53 -11.02 -24.28
C HIS A 64 -3.09 -10.50 -22.90
N GLU A 65 -2.31 -11.29 -22.16
CA GLU A 65 -1.78 -10.90 -20.85
C GLU A 65 -0.80 -9.73 -20.95
N VAL A 66 0.05 -9.72 -22.00
CA VAL A 66 0.93 -8.58 -22.27
C VAL A 66 0.12 -7.32 -22.54
N MET A 67 -0.89 -7.39 -23.41
CA MET A 67 -1.76 -6.24 -23.70
C MET A 67 -2.46 -5.73 -22.45
N LEU A 68 -2.94 -6.63 -21.58
CA LEU A 68 -3.57 -6.26 -20.32
C LEU A 68 -2.59 -5.54 -19.38
N SER A 69 -1.39 -6.09 -19.21
CA SER A 69 -0.33 -5.49 -18.37
C SER A 69 0.08 -4.10 -18.88
N MET A 70 0.19 -3.95 -20.21
CA MET A 70 0.44 -2.64 -20.83
C MET A 70 -0.69 -1.64 -20.57
N GLN A 71 -1.94 -2.05 -20.72
CA GLN A 71 -3.10 -1.19 -20.45
C GLN A 71 -3.20 -0.79 -18.99
N GLU A 72 -2.96 -1.71 -18.07
CA GLU A 72 -2.91 -1.40 -16.64
C GLU A 72 -1.82 -0.39 -16.31
N SER A 73 -0.61 -0.58 -16.84
CA SER A 73 0.50 0.35 -16.66
C SER A 73 0.14 1.74 -17.18
N GLN A 74 -0.41 1.82 -18.40
CA GLN A 74 -0.78 3.10 -19.01
C GLN A 74 -1.88 3.83 -18.24
N LEU A 75 -2.93 3.12 -17.82
CA LEU A 75 -4.01 3.70 -17.02
C LEU A 75 -3.49 4.19 -15.66
N SER A 76 -2.62 3.40 -15.01
CA SER A 76 -2.03 3.75 -13.72
C SER A 76 -1.14 5.00 -13.83
N MET A 77 -0.38 5.12 -14.92
CA MET A 77 0.42 6.31 -15.21
C MET A 77 -0.45 7.55 -15.45
N GLN A 78 -1.53 7.41 -16.23
CA GLN A 78 -2.48 8.52 -16.45
C GLN A 78 -3.07 9.02 -15.13
N LEU A 79 -3.50 8.10 -14.26
CA LEU A 79 -4.00 8.43 -12.93
C LEU A 79 -2.95 9.19 -12.12
N LEU A 80 -1.69 8.76 -12.14
CA LEU A 80 -0.60 9.42 -11.42
C LEU A 80 -0.36 10.85 -11.92
N ILE A 81 -0.42 11.07 -13.24
CA ILE A 81 -0.28 12.40 -13.84
C ILE A 81 -1.41 13.33 -13.36
N GLU A 82 -2.65 12.84 -13.33
CA GLU A 82 -3.78 13.62 -12.80
C GLU A 82 -3.59 13.98 -11.33
N VAL A 83 -3.15 13.03 -10.50
CA VAL A 83 -2.84 13.30 -9.10
C VAL A 83 -1.73 14.33 -8.97
N ARG A 84 -0.64 14.21 -9.74
CA ARG A 84 0.46 15.19 -9.78
C ARG A 84 -0.06 16.58 -10.14
N ASN A 85 -0.91 16.70 -11.15
CA ASN A 85 -1.49 17.97 -11.56
C ASN A 85 -2.32 18.58 -10.43
N LYS A 86 -3.18 17.79 -9.77
CA LYS A 86 -3.99 18.25 -8.63
C LYS A 86 -3.14 18.70 -7.45
N MET A 87 -2.01 18.04 -7.19
CA MET A 87 -1.07 18.47 -6.15
C MET A 87 -0.42 19.83 -6.48
N VAL A 88 -0.02 20.02 -7.73
CA VAL A 88 0.56 21.29 -8.19
C VAL A 88 -0.48 22.42 -8.12
N GLU A 89 -1.71 22.14 -8.54
CA GLU A 89 -2.85 23.08 -8.41
C GLU A 89 -3.11 23.45 -6.95
N ALA A 90 -3.17 22.47 -6.05
CA ALA A 90 -3.38 22.70 -4.62
C ALA A 90 -2.26 23.57 -4.01
N TYR A 91 -1.00 23.32 -4.40
CA TYR A 91 0.12 24.16 -3.99
C TYR A 91 -0.01 25.59 -4.52
N GLN A 92 -0.39 25.77 -5.78
CA GLN A 92 -0.61 27.10 -6.36
C GLN A 92 -1.75 27.84 -5.66
N GLU A 93 -2.84 27.15 -5.32
CA GLU A 93 -4.00 27.75 -4.65
C GLU A 93 -3.67 28.22 -3.23
N ILE A 94 -2.93 27.44 -2.45
CA ILE A 94 -2.47 27.86 -1.11
C ILE A 94 -1.62 29.14 -1.19
N ASN A 95 -0.74 29.24 -2.19
CA ASN A 95 0.08 30.43 -2.39
C ASN A 95 -0.76 31.67 -2.75
N LYS A 96 -1.85 31.50 -3.52
CA LYS A 96 -2.75 32.61 -3.89
C LYS A 96 -3.56 33.13 -2.70
N ILE A 97 -3.88 32.28 -1.72
CA ILE A 97 -4.64 32.68 -0.52
C ILE A 97 -3.77 33.50 0.45
N GLN A 98 -2.45 33.32 0.42
CA GLN A 98 -1.51 34.00 1.34
C GLN A 98 -0.97 35.34 0.81
N LEU A 99 -1.25 35.71 -0.44
CA LEU A 99 -0.97 37.03 -1.03
C LEU A 99 -2.22 37.91 -0.98
#